data_AF-A0A2V3ZTX5-F1
#
_entry.id   AF-A0A2V3ZTX5-F1
#
_cell.length_a   1.000
_cell.length_b   1.000
_cell.length_c   1.000
_cell.angle_alpha   90.00
_cell.angle_beta   90.00
_cell.angle_gamma   90.00
#
_symmetry.space_group_name_H-M   'P 1'
#
loop_
_entity.id
_entity.type
_entity.pdbx_description
1 polymer ?
#
loop_
_entity_poly.entity_id
_entity_poly.type
_entity_poly.pdbx_seq_one_letter_code
_entity_poly.pdbx_strand_id
1 'polypeptide(L)' 'MNDMNSKKGNFFNKPSLKQVILFTGLWILSMILLVMVITDLFTELIWRKEHLIIYFLMVSSTLSIAKFYGNYRKNNS' A
#
# COMPACT_ATOMS: atom_id res chain seq x y z
N MET A 1 -7.80 -31.01 25.10
CA MET A 1 -7.53 -30.82 23.66
C MET A 1 -7.50 -29.32 23.45
N ASN A 2 -6.32 -28.75 23.16
CA ASN A 2 -6.04 -27.32 23.34
C ASN A 2 -6.89 -26.43 22.42
N ASP A 3 -7.55 -25.45 23.02
CA ASP A 3 -8.16 -24.31 22.35
C ASP A 3 -7.12 -23.53 21.52
N MET A 4 -6.91 -23.92 20.27
CA MET A 4 -6.17 -23.14 19.28
C MET A 4 -7.00 -21.98 18.72
N ASN A 5 -7.84 -21.36 19.56
CA ASN A 5 -8.62 -20.19 19.20
C ASN A 5 -7.92 -18.91 19.65
N SER A 6 -6.61 -18.84 19.41
CA SER A 6 -5.93 -17.53 19.44
C SER A 6 -6.52 -16.74 18.29
N LYS A 7 -7.43 -15.82 18.63
CA LYS A 7 -7.85 -14.73 17.74
C LYS A 7 -6.58 -14.00 17.32
N LYS A 8 -5.93 -14.48 16.25
CA LYS A 8 -4.87 -13.75 15.54
C LYS A 8 -5.53 -12.46 15.10
N GLY A 9 -5.38 -11.41 15.91
CA GLY A 9 -5.83 -10.08 15.54
C GLY A 9 -5.16 -9.77 14.22
N ASN A 10 -5.94 -9.72 13.15
CA ASN A 10 -5.42 -9.47 11.81
C ASN A 10 -4.56 -8.21 11.87
N PHE A 11 -3.28 -8.35 11.53
CA PHE A 11 -2.28 -7.27 11.53
C PHE A 11 -2.76 -6.06 10.71
N PHE A 12 -3.59 -6.32 9.70
CA PHE A 12 -4.28 -5.31 8.89
C PHE A 12 -5.45 -4.59 9.56
N ASN A 13 -6.07 -5.19 10.58
CA ASN A 13 -7.22 -4.63 11.29
C ASN A 13 -6.85 -3.87 12.56
N LYS A 14 -5.66 -4.13 13.14
CA LYS A 14 -5.13 -3.40 14.30
C LYS A 14 -3.66 -3.01 14.08
N PRO A 15 -3.37 -2.18 13.08
CA PRO A 15 -1.99 -1.76 12.84
C PRO A 15 -1.49 -0.91 14.02
N SER A 16 -0.26 -1.16 14.47
CA SER A 16 0.47 -0.29 15.40
C SER A 16 1.07 0.91 14.65
N LEU A 17 1.26 2.05 15.32
CA LEU A 17 1.87 3.26 14.74
C LEU A 17 3.21 2.96 14.04
N LYS A 18 4.03 2.06 14.61
CA LYS A 18 5.29 1.62 14.01
C LYS A 18 5.09 0.89 12.67
N GLN A 19 4.04 0.08 12.57
CA GLN A 19 3.71 -0.66 11.36
C GLN A 19 3.18 0.27 10.27
N VAL A 20 2.36 1.26 10.64
CA VAL A 20 1.88 2.29 9.71
C VAL A 20 3.04 3.06 9.10
N ILE A 21 4.00 3.52 9.92
CA ILE A 21 5.19 4.23 9.43
C ILE A 21 6.00 3.35 8.48
N LEU A 22 6.25 2.09 8.84
CA LEU A 22 7.06 1.18 8.04
C LEU A 22 6.41 0.85 6.69
N PHE A 23 5.10 0.55 6.68
CA PHE A 23 4.36 0.31 5.44
C PHE A 23 4.19 1.57 4.59
N THR A 24 4.07 2.75 5.21
CA THR A 24 4.03 4.04 4.48
C THR A 24 5.38 4.31 3.82
N GLY A 25 6.49 4.07 4.51
CA GLY A 25 7.83 4.20 3.93
C GLY A 25 8.05 3.25 2.75
N LEU A 26 7.61 2.00 2.89
CA LEU A 26 7.66 1.02 1.81
C LEU A 26 6.78 1.43 0.61
N TRP A 27 5.61 2.01 0.87
CA TRP A 27 4.72 2.54 -0.17
C TRP A 27 5.36 3.70 -0.94
N ILE A 28 6.00 4.65 -0.25
CA ILE A 28 6.73 5.75 -0.88
C ILE A 28 7.86 5.21 -1.77
N LEU A 29 8.65 4.27 -1.25
CA LEU A 29 9.72 3.64 -2.01
C LEU A 29 9.19 2.96 -3.27
N SER A 30 8.09 2.21 -3.13
CA SER A 30 7.45 1.53 -4.26
C SER A 30 6.94 2.51 -5.33
N MET A 31 6.36 3.65 -4.92
CA MET A 31 5.94 4.71 -5.85
C MET A 31 7.13 5.36 -6.57
N ILE A 32 8.23 5.62 -5.86
CA ILE A 32 9.45 6.17 -6.47
C ILE A 32 10.00 5.21 -7.52
N LEU A 33 10.12 3.92 -7.20
CA LEU A 33 10.54 2.91 -8.18
C LEU A 33 9.60 2.86 -9.39
N LEU A 34 8.29 2.92 -9.15
CA LEU A 34 7.30 2.87 -10.22
C LEU A 34 7.41 4.08 -11.17
N VAL A 35 7.59 5.28 -10.61
CA VAL A 35 7.82 6.49 -11.39
C VAL A 35 9.14 6.38 -12.15
N MET A 36 10.21 5.91 -11.50
CA MET A 36 11.52 5.72 -12.14
C MET A 36 11.43 4.74 -13.32
N VAL A 37 10.75 3.61 -13.15
CA VAL A 37 10.47 2.63 -14.20
C VAL A 37 9.72 3.29 -15.35
N ILE A 38 8.70 4.12 -15.08
CA ILE A 38 7.99 4.84 -16.15
C ILE A 38 8.92 5.82 -16.87
N THR A 39 9.69 6.64 -16.13
CA THR A 39 10.58 7.64 -16.74
C THR A 39 11.75 7.03 -17.51
N ASP A 40 12.22 5.85 -17.12
CA ASP A 40 13.33 5.15 -17.77
C ASP A 40 12.86 4.30 -18.97
N LEU A 41 11.73 3.58 -18.84
CA LEU A 41 11.14 2.82 -19.96
C LEU A 41 10.40 3.70 -20.98
N PHE A 42 9.99 4.92 -20.61
CA PHE A 42 9.17 5.77 -21.47
C PHE A 42 9.76 7.18 -21.52
N THR A 43 10.58 7.41 -22.56
CA THR A 43 10.80 8.75 -23.15
C THR A 43 9.52 9.32 -23.79
N GLU A 44 8.35 8.82 -23.39
CA GLU A 44 7.08 8.95 -24.08
C GLU A 44 5.99 9.45 -23.13
N LEU A 45 5.02 10.21 -23.66
CA LEU A 45 3.97 10.85 -22.86
C LEU A 45 3.30 9.91 -21.87
N ILE A 46 3.25 10.35 -20.61
CA ILE A 46 2.66 9.71 -19.43
C ILE A 46 1.25 9.14 -19.70
N TRP A 47 0.47 9.72 -20.61
CA TRP A 47 -0.93 9.36 -20.90
C TRP A 47 -1.12 8.26 -21.95
N ARG A 48 -0.21 7.29 -22.04
CA ARG A 48 -0.32 6.19 -23.00
C ARG A 48 -1.09 5.01 -22.42
N LYS A 49 -1.90 4.36 -23.27
CA LYS A 49 -2.72 3.18 -22.92
C LYS A 49 -1.87 2.01 -22.42
N GLU A 50 -0.62 1.95 -22.86
CA GLU A 50 0.37 0.95 -22.46
C GLU A 50 0.71 1.01 -20.96
N HIS A 51 0.46 2.14 -20.29
CA HIS A 51 0.69 2.31 -18.85
C HIS A 51 -0.55 2.01 -18.00
N LEU A 52 -1.63 1.49 -18.59
CA LEU A 52 -2.87 1.15 -17.87
C LEU A 52 -2.62 0.24 -16.66
N ILE A 53 -1.73 -0.75 -16.79
CA ILE A 53 -1.33 -1.64 -15.70
C ILE A 53 -0.65 -0.86 -14.57
N ILE A 54 0.21 0.09 -14.91
CA ILE A 54 0.95 0.90 -13.94
C ILE A 54 -0.02 1.84 -13.20
N TYR A 55 -0.97 2.44 -13.91
CA TYR A 55 -2.04 3.24 -13.30
C TYR A 55 -2.94 2.43 -12.38
N PHE A 56 -3.34 1.23 -12.80
CA PHE A 56 -4.10 0.30 -11.97
C PHE A 56 -3.33 -0.06 -10.69
N LEU A 57 -2.02 -0.31 -10.81
CA LEU A 57 -1.14 -0.58 -9.68
C LEU A 57 -1.06 0.62 -8.72
N MET A 58 -0.94 1.85 -9.25
CA MET A 58 -0.92 3.06 -8.42
C MET A 58 -2.23 3.24 -7.64
N VAL A 59 -3.38 3.11 -8.31
CA VAL A 59 -4.69 3.33 -7.69
C VAL A 59 -4.97 2.27 -6.62
N SER A 60 -4.75 1.00 -6.92
CA SER A 60 -4.95 -0.10 -5.96
C SER A 60 -4.02 -0.01 -4.74
N SER A 61 -2.77 0.40 -4.96
CA SER A 61 -1.80 0.64 -3.89
C SER A 61 -2.23 1.80 -2.99
N THR A 62 -2.69 2.90 -3.58
CA THR A 62 -3.19 4.07 -2.83
C THR A 62 -4.42 3.73 -1.99
N LEU A 63 -5.38 2.98 -2.55
CA LEU A 63 -6.56 2.51 -1.80
C LEU A 63 -6.18 1.60 -0.63
N SER A 64 -5.16 0.75 -0.81
CA SER A 64 -4.68 -0.15 0.24
C SER A 64 -4.06 0.62 1.41
N ILE A 65 -3.23 1.63 1.13
CA ILE A 65 -2.65 2.51 2.17
C ILE A 65 -3.73 3.35 2.86
N ALA A 66 -4.70 3.88 2.09
CA ALA A 66 -5.80 4.66 2.66
C ALA A 66 -6.65 3.81 3.63
N LYS A 67 -6.94 2.56 3.26
CA LYS A 67 -7.65 1.62 4.13
C LYS A 67 -6.83 1.24 5.37
N PHE A 68 -5.52 1.08 5.22
CA PHE A 68 -4.60 0.80 6.33
C PHE A 68 -4.55 1.96 7.33
N TYR A 69 -4.49 3.20 6.85
CA TYR A 69 -4.53 4.41 7.67
C TYR A 69 -5.91 4.61 8.34
N GLY A 70 -6.99 4.32 7.61
CA GLY A 70 -8.36 4.34 8.15
C GLY A 70 -8.54 3.33 9.30
N ASN A 71 -8.01 2.11 9.15
CA ASN A 71 -8.03 1.09 10.21
C ASN A 71 -7.20 1.52 11.42
N TYR A 72 -6.03 2.15 11.21
CA TYR A 72 -5.23 2.72 12.29
C TYR A 72 -6.00 3.78 13.07
N ARG A 73 -6.60 4.76 12.38
CA ARG A 73 -7.37 5.84 12.99
C ARG A 73 -8.59 5.32 13.75
N LYS A 74 -9.30 4.33 13.20
CA LYS A 74 -10.49 3.73 13.84
C LYS A 74 -10.16 2.90 15.08
N ASN A 75 -8.98 2.27 15.14
CA ASN A 75 -8.56 1.48 16.30
C ASN A 75 -7.93 2.34 17.42
N ASN A 76 -7.55 3.58 17.12
CA ASN A 76 -6.87 4.49 18.03
C ASN A 76 -7.71 5.74 18.38
N SER A 77 -9.02 5.70 18.07
CA SER A 77 -10.07 6.65 18.48
C SER A 77 -11.04 5.96 19.41
#